data_AF-A0A023FZL1-F1
#
_entry.id   AF-A0A023FZL1-F1
#
_cell.length_a   1.000
_cell.length_b   1.000
_cell.length_c   1.000
_cell.angle_alpha   90.00
_cell.angle_beta   90.00
_cell.angle_gamma   90.00
#
_symmetry.space_group_name_H-M   'P 1'
#
loop_
_entity.id
_entity.type
_entity.pdbx_description
1 polymer ?
#
loop_
_entity_poly.entity_id
_entity_poly.type
_entity_poly.pdbx_seq_one_letter_code
_entity_poly.pdbx_strand_id
1 'polypeptide(L)'
;MLRASKPWRSLVYKSTYYVQSSWDSTSAAASSAAGAAAPAAAPSPASAPASAPAASSGVDFKFPPEWAKRATKQLKGKPPETLKWETAEGITVKPLYTSEDTKGLPEDYPGMFPFTRGPYPTMYAGRPWTIRQYAGFSTVEESNKFYKDNIKAGVQGLSVAFDLATHCGYDSDNPRVKGDVGMAGVAVDSVEDMKALFDGIPLEKISVSMTMNGAVIPVLAMFIVAGEEQGVEAAHLSGTIQNDILKEFMVRNTYIYPPEPSMRIIGDIFSF
;
A
#
# COMPACT_ATOMS: atom_id res chain seq x y z
N MET A 1 -5.15 38.89 -13.48
CA MET A 1 -6.53 38.60 -13.93
C MET A 1 -6.47 37.95 -15.30
N LEU A 2 -6.56 36.62 -15.37
CA LEU A 2 -6.82 35.85 -16.58
C LEU A 2 -7.68 34.64 -16.18
N ARG A 3 -8.80 34.46 -16.88
CA ARG A 3 -9.82 33.44 -16.65
C ARG A 3 -9.34 32.10 -17.22
N ALA A 4 -9.29 31.06 -16.39
CA ALA A 4 -9.32 29.66 -16.81
C ALA A 4 -10.08 28.84 -15.75
N SER A 5 -11.15 28.19 -16.19
CA SER A 5 -12.07 27.39 -15.37
C SER A 5 -11.62 25.93 -15.29
N LYS A 6 -11.19 25.45 -14.11
CA LYS A 6 -11.16 24.01 -13.78
C LYS A 6 -11.49 23.78 -12.28
N PRO A 7 -12.21 22.70 -11.91
CA PRO A 7 -12.68 22.40 -10.55
C PRO A 7 -11.57 22.20 -9.49
N TRP A 8 -10.39 21.76 -9.92
CA TRP A 8 -9.30 21.33 -9.05
C TRP A 8 -8.70 22.42 -8.17
N ARG A 9 -8.58 23.66 -8.66
CA ARG A 9 -8.11 24.77 -7.82
C ARG A 9 -9.05 25.00 -6.64
N SER A 10 -10.37 24.85 -6.82
CA SER A 10 -11.31 24.96 -5.72
C SER A 10 -11.19 23.79 -4.73
N LEU A 11 -10.81 22.59 -5.16
CA LEU A 11 -10.66 21.45 -4.24
C LEU A 11 -9.37 21.58 -3.42
N VAL A 12 -8.27 21.98 -4.06
CA VAL A 12 -6.99 22.27 -3.39
C VAL A 12 -7.12 23.46 -2.43
N TYR A 13 -7.77 24.56 -2.84
CA TYR A 13 -8.03 25.72 -1.97
C TYR A 13 -9.04 25.41 -0.85
N LYS A 14 -10.11 24.65 -1.13
CA LYS A 14 -11.08 24.29 -0.09
C LYS A 14 -10.49 23.29 0.90
N SER A 15 -9.63 22.38 0.46
CA SER A 15 -8.94 21.42 1.33
C SER A 15 -7.94 22.13 2.25
N THR A 16 -7.11 23.04 1.73
CA THR A 16 -6.19 23.86 2.56
C THR A 16 -6.96 24.72 3.57
N TYR A 17 -8.06 25.37 3.17
CA TYR A 17 -8.90 26.14 4.10
C TYR A 17 -9.65 25.28 5.14
N TYR A 18 -10.14 24.09 4.76
CA TYR A 18 -10.82 23.19 5.69
C TYR A 18 -9.84 22.62 6.72
N VAL A 19 -8.62 22.29 6.31
CA VAL A 19 -7.52 21.89 7.20
C VAL A 19 -7.21 23.02 8.18
N GLN A 20 -7.06 24.28 7.74
CA GLN A 20 -6.80 25.39 8.65
C GLN A 20 -7.96 25.66 9.62
N SER A 21 -9.21 25.68 9.13
CA SER A 21 -10.39 26.06 9.93
C SER A 21 -10.83 25.00 10.95
N SER A 22 -10.62 23.72 10.64
CA SER A 22 -10.90 22.63 11.58
C SER A 22 -9.89 22.61 12.73
N TRP A 23 -8.66 23.05 12.48
CA TRP A 23 -7.62 23.27 13.50
C TRP A 23 -7.97 24.39 14.48
N ASP A 24 -8.49 25.55 14.03
CA ASP A 24 -8.89 26.64 14.93
C ASP A 24 -10.03 26.22 15.88
N SER A 25 -10.96 25.40 15.38
CA SER A 25 -12.09 24.89 16.18
C SER A 25 -11.69 23.81 17.20
N THR A 26 -10.69 22.98 16.88
CA THR A 26 -10.20 21.92 17.78
C THR A 26 -9.19 22.44 18.80
N SER A 27 -8.37 23.42 18.42
CA SER A 27 -7.43 24.09 19.34
C SER A 27 -8.14 24.95 20.39
N ALA A 28 -9.24 25.63 20.03
CA ALA A 28 -10.07 26.35 20.99
C ALA A 28 -10.74 25.42 22.04
N ALA A 29 -11.18 24.24 21.62
CA ALA A 29 -11.76 23.24 22.53
C ALA A 29 -10.71 22.56 23.42
N ALA A 30 -9.48 22.37 22.93
CA ALA A 30 -8.38 21.80 23.69
C ALA A 30 -7.83 22.77 24.77
N SER A 31 -7.84 24.08 24.50
CA SER A 31 -7.30 25.09 25.43
C SER A 31 -8.15 25.30 26.68
N SER A 32 -9.46 24.98 26.66
CA SER A 32 -10.33 25.11 27.84
C SER A 32 -10.28 23.90 28.79
N ALA A 33 -9.65 22.80 28.38
CA ALA A 33 -9.61 21.55 29.16
C ALA A 33 -8.29 21.31 29.92
N ALA A 34 -7.26 22.13 29.71
CA ALA A 34 -5.93 21.92 30.28
C ALA A 34 -5.76 22.54 31.69
N GLY A 35 -6.51 22.03 32.67
CA GLY A 35 -6.22 22.16 34.09
C GLY A 35 -5.44 20.92 34.57
N ALA A 36 -4.30 21.12 35.21
CA ALA A 36 -3.30 20.12 35.56
C ALA A 36 -3.87 18.82 36.19
N ALA A 37 -3.73 17.70 35.48
CA ALA A 37 -3.79 16.35 36.04
C ALA A 37 -2.67 15.51 35.41
N ALA A 38 -1.90 14.83 36.26
CA ALA A 38 -0.87 13.87 35.86
C ALA A 38 -1.44 12.79 34.91
N PRO A 39 -0.66 12.26 33.97
CA PRO A 39 -1.16 11.26 33.03
C PRO A 39 -1.63 10.02 33.81
N ALA A 40 -2.93 9.75 33.75
CA ALA A 40 -3.51 8.52 34.27
C ALA A 40 -2.87 7.34 33.52
N ALA A 41 -2.47 6.31 34.27
CA ALA A 41 -1.95 5.08 33.72
C ALA A 41 -2.88 4.55 32.62
N ALA A 42 -2.31 4.20 31.47
CA ALA A 42 -3.04 3.62 30.37
C ALA A 42 -3.89 2.44 30.86
N PRO A 43 -5.19 2.36 30.53
CA PRO A 43 -5.97 1.18 30.85
C PRO A 43 -5.30 -0.03 30.19
N SER A 44 -5.14 -1.11 30.95
CA SER A 44 -4.71 -2.40 30.42
C SER A 44 -5.52 -2.72 29.16
N PRO A 45 -4.89 -3.24 28.10
CA PRO A 45 -5.60 -3.57 26.88
C PRO A 45 -6.74 -4.50 27.24
N ALA A 46 -7.98 -4.03 26.98
CA ALA A 46 -9.14 -4.89 27.02
C ALA A 46 -8.83 -6.09 26.14
N SER A 47 -9.04 -7.28 26.70
CA SER A 47 -8.83 -8.57 26.05
C SER A 47 -9.29 -8.49 24.60
N ALA A 48 -8.36 -8.78 23.68
CA ALA A 48 -8.67 -8.90 22.26
C ALA A 48 -9.97 -9.73 22.11
N PRO A 49 -10.89 -9.33 21.22
CA PRO A 49 -12.05 -10.16 20.93
C PRO A 49 -11.55 -11.55 20.58
N ALA A 50 -12.12 -12.56 21.23
CA ALA A 50 -11.74 -13.96 21.06
C ALA A 50 -11.55 -14.24 19.58
N SER A 51 -10.39 -14.80 19.23
CA SER A 51 -10.13 -15.32 17.89
C SER A 51 -11.34 -16.11 17.44
N ALA A 52 -11.81 -15.82 16.21
CA ALA A 52 -12.75 -16.72 15.53
C ALA A 52 -12.22 -18.15 15.72
N PRO A 53 -13.07 -19.12 16.10
CA PRO A 53 -12.60 -20.44 16.47
C PRO A 53 -11.76 -20.97 15.32
N ALA A 54 -10.48 -21.21 15.60
CA ALA A 54 -9.60 -21.90 14.68
C ALA A 54 -10.33 -23.16 14.28
N ALA A 55 -10.66 -23.29 13.00
CA ALA A 55 -11.19 -24.53 12.48
C ALA A 55 -10.09 -25.58 12.71
N SER A 56 -10.16 -26.29 13.83
CA SER A 56 -9.52 -27.58 14.02
C SER A 56 -10.19 -28.55 13.04
N SER A 57 -9.95 -28.31 11.76
CA SER A 57 -10.28 -29.25 10.71
C SER A 57 -9.41 -30.47 10.99
N GLY A 58 -10.04 -31.57 11.38
CA GLY A 58 -9.33 -32.82 11.64
C GLY A 58 -8.62 -33.24 10.36
N VAL A 59 -7.32 -32.95 10.26
CA VAL A 59 -6.52 -33.35 9.11
C VAL A 59 -6.46 -34.87 9.08
N ASP A 60 -6.93 -35.44 7.97
CA ASP A 60 -6.92 -36.88 7.75
C ASP A 60 -5.49 -37.33 7.40
N PHE A 61 -4.83 -37.93 8.38
CA PHE A 61 -3.50 -38.52 8.24
C PHE A 61 -3.58 -39.94 7.65
N LYS A 62 -4.11 -40.03 6.42
CA LYS A 62 -4.03 -41.26 5.62
C LYS A 62 -2.78 -41.23 4.76
N PHE A 63 -1.88 -42.15 5.04
CA PHE A 63 -0.66 -42.34 4.27
C PHE A 63 -0.67 -43.67 3.53
N PRO A 64 0.02 -43.78 2.38
CA PRO A 64 0.25 -45.07 1.73
C PRO A 64 0.91 -46.06 2.72
N PRO A 65 0.36 -47.28 2.89
CA PRO A 65 0.82 -48.19 3.94
C PRO A 65 2.32 -48.52 3.89
N GLU A 66 2.85 -48.71 2.68
CA GLU A 66 4.28 -48.97 2.47
C GLU A 66 5.16 -47.77 2.84
N TRP A 67 4.69 -46.54 2.56
CA TRP A 67 5.40 -45.34 2.98
C TRP A 67 5.37 -45.20 4.50
N ALA A 68 4.20 -45.36 5.12
CA ALA A 68 4.05 -45.25 6.58
C ALA A 68 4.96 -46.25 7.30
N LYS A 69 5.02 -47.50 6.84
CA LYS A 69 5.91 -48.54 7.38
C LYS A 69 7.39 -48.14 7.30
N ARG A 70 7.84 -47.62 6.14
CA ARG A 70 9.23 -47.18 5.95
C ARG A 70 9.56 -45.96 6.79
N ALA A 71 8.66 -44.98 6.85
CA ALA A 71 8.79 -43.79 7.68
C ALA A 71 8.87 -44.14 9.16
N THR A 72 7.97 -44.98 9.68
CA THR A 72 8.01 -45.48 11.07
C THR A 72 9.32 -46.20 11.39
N LYS A 73 9.82 -47.04 10.46
CA LYS A 73 11.12 -47.70 10.62
C LYS A 73 12.26 -46.69 10.72
N GLN A 74 12.28 -45.67 9.85
CA GLN A 74 13.27 -44.60 9.86
C GLN A 74 13.19 -43.76 11.15
N LEU A 75 11.98 -43.51 11.65
CA LEU A 75 11.72 -42.77 12.88
C LEU A 75 11.88 -43.60 14.16
N LYS A 76 12.50 -44.79 14.07
CA LYS A 76 12.75 -45.70 15.20
C LYS A 76 11.47 -46.02 15.99
N GLY A 77 10.38 -46.26 15.27
CA GLY A 77 9.08 -46.65 15.84
C GLY A 77 8.12 -45.49 16.13
N LYS A 78 8.53 -44.23 15.94
CA LYS A 78 7.60 -43.10 16.09
C LYS A 78 6.64 -43.02 14.88
N PRO A 79 5.36 -42.67 15.12
CA PRO A 79 4.39 -42.50 14.05
C PRO A 79 4.80 -41.38 13.07
N PRO A 80 4.60 -41.52 11.75
CA PRO A 80 4.92 -40.47 10.77
C PRO A 80 4.12 -39.18 10.98
N GLU A 81 2.96 -39.25 11.63
CA GLU A 81 2.11 -38.11 12.01
C GLU A 81 2.85 -37.13 12.93
N THR A 82 3.85 -37.61 13.66
CA THR A 82 4.72 -36.76 14.51
C THR A 82 5.57 -35.78 13.71
N LEU A 83 5.70 -35.98 12.39
CA LEU A 83 6.39 -35.07 11.47
C LEU A 83 5.49 -33.96 10.91
N LYS A 84 4.22 -33.88 11.35
CA LYS A 84 3.34 -32.78 10.94
C LYS A 84 3.96 -31.43 11.30
N TRP A 85 3.78 -30.46 10.43
CA TRP A 85 4.17 -29.08 10.70
C TRP A 85 2.93 -28.26 11.00
N GLU A 86 2.82 -27.80 12.24
CA GLU A 86 1.84 -26.77 12.60
C GLU A 86 2.43 -25.41 12.22
N THR A 87 1.89 -24.78 11.18
CA THR A 87 2.37 -23.47 10.73
C THR A 87 1.91 -22.36 11.67
N ALA A 88 2.55 -21.19 11.60
CA ALA A 88 2.13 -20.03 12.38
C ALA A 88 0.71 -19.55 12.01
N GLU A 89 0.25 -19.87 10.81
CA GLU A 89 -1.10 -19.62 10.30
C GLU A 89 -2.16 -20.59 10.86
N GLY A 90 -1.76 -21.56 11.70
CA GLY A 90 -2.67 -22.56 12.27
C GLY A 90 -3.08 -23.66 11.28
N ILE A 91 -2.31 -23.85 10.20
CA ILE A 91 -2.53 -24.90 9.21
C ILE A 91 -1.64 -26.09 9.58
N THR A 92 -2.25 -27.27 9.71
CA THR A 92 -1.49 -28.51 9.87
C THR A 92 -1.05 -29.05 8.51
N VAL A 93 0.25 -28.98 8.23
CA VAL A 93 0.85 -29.50 6.99
C VAL A 93 1.29 -30.95 7.21
N LYS A 94 0.81 -31.85 6.35
CA LYS A 94 1.18 -33.26 6.38
C LYS A 94 2.62 -33.45 5.90
N PRO A 95 3.36 -34.43 6.45
CA PRO A 95 4.70 -34.77 5.98
C PRO A 95 4.73 -35.41 4.58
N LEU A 96 3.56 -35.81 4.06
CA LEU A 96 3.38 -36.34 2.71
C LEU A 96 1.97 -36.00 2.20
N TYR A 97 1.91 -35.57 0.95
CA TYR A 97 0.68 -35.45 0.15
C TYR A 97 0.78 -36.39 -1.06
N THR A 98 -0.37 -36.87 -1.53
CA THR A 98 -0.52 -37.87 -2.58
C THR A 98 -1.62 -37.46 -3.56
N SER A 99 -1.81 -38.23 -4.63
CA SER A 99 -2.93 -38.02 -5.56
C SER A 99 -4.31 -38.16 -4.89
N GLU A 100 -4.41 -38.88 -3.76
CA GLU A 100 -5.67 -38.96 -2.99
C GLU A 100 -6.05 -37.61 -2.39
N ASP A 101 -5.06 -36.77 -2.03
CA ASP A 101 -5.28 -35.47 -1.39
C ASP A 101 -5.80 -34.40 -2.34
N THR A 102 -5.67 -34.63 -3.64
CA THR A 102 -6.17 -33.75 -4.70
C THR A 102 -7.38 -34.34 -5.44
N LYS A 103 -7.90 -35.50 -5.00
CA LYS A 103 -9.10 -36.10 -5.59
C LYS A 103 -10.30 -35.18 -5.40
N GLY A 104 -11.03 -34.97 -6.49
CA GLY A 104 -12.23 -34.13 -6.48
C GLY A 104 -11.96 -32.63 -6.53
N LEU A 105 -10.70 -32.18 -6.67
CA LEU A 105 -10.43 -30.79 -7.00
C LEU A 105 -11.10 -30.45 -8.36
N PRO A 106 -11.79 -29.30 -8.46
CA PRO A 106 -12.38 -28.88 -9.72
C PRO A 106 -11.28 -28.58 -10.74
N GLU A 107 -11.63 -28.75 -12.01
CA GLU A 107 -10.76 -28.27 -13.09
C GLU A 107 -10.78 -26.74 -13.11
N ASP A 108 -9.60 -26.11 -13.16
CA ASP A 108 -9.43 -24.66 -13.20
C ASP A 108 -8.44 -24.24 -14.28
N TYR A 109 -8.66 -23.05 -14.85
CA TYR A 109 -7.94 -22.49 -15.98
C TYR A 109 -7.50 -21.05 -15.66
N PRO A 110 -6.26 -20.65 -16.01
CA PRO A 110 -5.85 -19.26 -15.87
C PRO A 110 -6.74 -18.35 -16.72
N GLY A 111 -7.08 -17.16 -16.20
CA GLY A 111 -7.99 -16.22 -16.85
C GLY A 111 -9.48 -16.54 -16.73
N MET A 112 -9.85 -17.58 -15.96
CA MET A 112 -11.25 -17.90 -15.66
C MET A 112 -11.49 -17.84 -14.15
N PHE A 113 -12.66 -17.33 -13.74
CA PHE A 113 -13.08 -17.34 -12.34
C PHE A 113 -13.08 -18.80 -11.80
N PRO A 114 -12.51 -19.09 -10.62
CA PRO A 114 -12.15 -18.19 -9.53
C PRO A 114 -10.70 -17.65 -9.58
N PHE A 115 -10.01 -17.79 -10.71
CA PHE A 115 -8.66 -17.28 -10.96
C PHE A 115 -7.58 -17.88 -10.06
N THR A 116 -7.79 -19.07 -9.49
CA THR A 116 -6.80 -19.72 -8.62
C THR A 116 -5.48 -19.96 -9.38
N ARG A 117 -5.57 -20.21 -10.70
CA ARG A 117 -4.40 -20.38 -11.58
C ARG A 117 -3.87 -19.10 -12.23
N GLY A 118 -4.47 -17.94 -11.94
CA GLY A 118 -4.01 -16.63 -12.36
C GLY A 118 -5.05 -15.82 -13.15
N PRO A 119 -4.90 -14.48 -13.21
CA PRO A 119 -5.89 -13.59 -13.80
C PRO A 119 -5.88 -13.52 -15.34
N TYR A 120 -4.84 -14.02 -16.01
CA TYR A 120 -4.69 -13.90 -17.46
C TYR A 120 -4.51 -15.27 -18.13
N PRO A 121 -5.14 -15.57 -19.28
CA PRO A 121 -5.08 -16.90 -19.90
C PRO A 121 -3.66 -17.41 -20.21
N THR A 122 -2.77 -16.53 -20.68
CA THR A 122 -1.41 -16.92 -21.07
C THR A 122 -0.39 -16.73 -19.95
N MET A 123 -0.77 -16.05 -18.85
CA MET A 123 0.14 -15.63 -17.79
C MET A 123 1.48 -15.12 -18.37
N TYR A 124 2.60 -15.63 -17.84
CA TYR A 124 3.94 -15.22 -18.23
C TYR A 124 4.48 -15.88 -19.50
N ALA A 125 3.71 -16.76 -20.15
CA ALA A 125 4.08 -17.31 -21.46
C ALA A 125 3.94 -16.28 -22.59
N GLY A 126 3.03 -15.30 -22.43
CA GLY A 126 2.85 -14.20 -23.39
C GLY A 126 3.70 -12.97 -23.07
N ARG A 127 3.60 -12.48 -21.82
CA ARG A 127 4.41 -11.35 -21.32
C ARG A 127 4.82 -11.62 -19.86
N PRO A 128 6.10 -11.50 -19.50
CA PRO A 128 6.52 -11.68 -18.11
C PRO A 128 5.92 -10.60 -17.21
N TRP A 129 6.00 -10.81 -15.89
CA TRP A 129 5.62 -9.80 -14.92
C TRP A 129 6.44 -8.51 -15.12
N THR A 130 5.84 -7.36 -14.79
CA THR A 130 6.55 -6.07 -14.87
C THR A 130 7.56 -5.98 -13.74
N ILE A 131 8.83 -5.78 -14.07
CA ILE A 131 9.86 -5.40 -13.08
C ILE A 131 9.62 -3.93 -12.71
N ARG A 132 9.18 -3.69 -11.48
CA ARG A 132 9.01 -2.35 -10.90
C ARG A 132 9.88 -2.23 -9.67
N GLN A 133 11.03 -1.59 -9.83
CA GLN A 133 11.89 -1.30 -8.69
C GLN A 133 11.26 -0.20 -7.85
N TYR A 134 11.10 -0.48 -6.56
CA TYR A 134 10.72 0.53 -5.58
C TYR A 134 11.98 1.25 -5.14
N ALA A 135 12.34 2.29 -5.87
CA ALA A 135 13.55 3.04 -5.62
C ALA A 135 13.25 4.54 -5.76
N GLY A 136 13.62 5.27 -4.71
CA GLY A 136 13.53 6.71 -4.59
C GLY A 136 14.73 7.17 -3.79
N PHE A 137 15.20 8.37 -4.08
CA PHE A 137 16.28 9.03 -3.37
C PHE A 137 15.69 10.13 -2.48
N SER A 138 16.53 10.72 -1.63
CA SER A 138 16.14 11.78 -0.72
C SER A 138 15.70 13.07 -1.42
N THR A 139 16.15 13.32 -2.65
CA THR A 139 15.81 14.52 -3.42
C THR A 139 15.11 14.20 -4.74
N VAL A 140 14.38 15.20 -5.27
CA VAL A 140 13.70 15.12 -6.56
C VAL A 140 14.69 14.97 -7.71
N GLU A 141 15.86 15.62 -7.65
CA GLU A 141 16.88 15.58 -8.71
C GLU A 141 17.55 14.21 -8.81
N GLU A 142 17.91 13.62 -7.67
CA GLU A 142 18.51 12.28 -7.63
C GLU A 142 17.50 11.23 -8.11
N SER A 143 16.25 11.35 -7.67
CA SER A 143 15.15 10.49 -8.11
C SER A 143 14.89 10.62 -9.62
N ASN A 144 14.81 11.84 -10.15
CA ASN A 144 14.64 12.09 -11.58
C ASN A 144 15.78 11.50 -12.42
N LYS A 145 17.04 11.74 -12.01
CA LYS A 145 18.21 11.16 -12.68
C LYS A 145 18.12 9.64 -12.71
N PHE A 146 17.80 9.03 -11.58
CA PHE A 146 17.66 7.59 -11.47
C PHE A 146 16.52 7.04 -12.34
N TYR A 147 15.38 7.72 -12.42
CA TYR A 147 14.29 7.34 -13.32
C TYR A 147 14.71 7.36 -14.78
N LYS A 148 15.43 8.41 -15.22
CA LYS A 148 15.97 8.51 -16.57
C LYS A 148 16.94 7.37 -16.88
N ASP A 149 17.80 7.00 -15.94
CA ASP A 149 18.76 5.91 -16.11
C ASP A 149 18.05 4.54 -16.20
N ASN A 150 17.01 4.32 -15.39
CA ASN A 150 16.17 3.11 -15.45
C ASN A 150 15.41 2.98 -16.77
N ILE A 151 14.82 4.08 -17.26
CA ILE A 151 14.12 4.09 -18.55
C ILE A 151 15.09 3.73 -19.68
N LYS A 152 16.30 4.28 -19.67
CA LYS A 152 17.36 3.91 -20.63
C LYS A 152 17.74 2.43 -20.54
N ALA A 153 17.71 1.86 -19.33
CA ALA A 153 17.94 0.43 -19.10
C ALA A 153 16.74 -0.47 -19.42
N GLY A 154 15.63 0.09 -19.92
CA GLY A 154 14.45 -0.67 -20.37
C GLY A 154 13.36 -0.88 -19.32
N VAL A 155 13.43 -0.20 -18.17
CA VAL A 155 12.36 -0.23 -17.16
C VAL A 155 11.10 0.43 -17.73
N GLN A 156 9.98 -0.28 -17.66
CA GLN A 156 8.71 0.15 -18.26
C GLN A 156 7.75 0.84 -17.29
N GLY A 157 8.16 1.01 -16.02
CA GLY A 157 7.33 1.65 -15.02
C GLY A 157 8.16 2.16 -13.84
N LEU A 158 7.77 3.31 -13.32
CA LEU A 158 8.44 3.97 -12.20
C LEU A 158 7.67 3.75 -10.91
N SER A 159 8.39 3.88 -9.79
CA SER A 159 7.79 3.90 -8.46
C SER A 159 8.33 5.09 -7.69
N VAL A 160 7.45 5.79 -6.97
CA VAL A 160 7.80 6.93 -6.11
C VAL A 160 7.61 6.53 -4.66
N ALA A 161 8.66 6.76 -3.87
CA ALA A 161 8.65 6.70 -2.42
C ALA A 161 8.71 8.13 -1.88
N PHE A 162 7.79 8.49 -1.00
CA PHE A 162 7.72 9.81 -0.38
C PHE A 162 8.30 9.78 1.03
N ASP A 163 8.80 10.90 1.51
CA ASP A 163 9.22 11.03 2.89
C ASP A 163 8.02 11.00 3.87
N LEU A 164 8.32 10.92 5.17
CA LEU A 164 7.29 10.82 6.20
C LEU A 164 6.51 12.14 6.36
N ALA A 165 7.14 13.29 6.12
CA ALA A 165 6.49 14.60 6.14
C ALA A 165 5.36 14.68 5.11
N THR A 166 5.70 14.38 3.85
CA THR A 166 4.77 14.30 2.72
C THR A 166 3.66 13.28 3.00
N HIS A 167 4.00 12.10 3.50
CA HIS A 167 3.03 11.06 3.86
C HIS A 167 1.94 11.57 4.81
N CYS A 168 2.34 12.36 5.80
CA CYS A 168 1.48 12.92 6.84
C CYS A 168 0.90 14.30 6.48
N GLY A 169 1.12 14.79 5.26
CA GLY A 169 0.55 16.05 4.76
C GLY A 169 1.16 17.30 5.39
N TYR A 170 2.45 17.24 5.73
CA TYR A 170 3.21 18.37 6.22
C TYR A 170 4.15 18.90 5.15
N ASP A 171 4.23 20.23 5.06
CA ASP A 171 5.28 20.92 4.32
C ASP A 171 6.62 20.79 5.05
N SER A 172 7.72 20.81 4.30
CA SER A 172 9.09 20.62 4.80
C SER A 172 9.55 21.67 5.81
N ASP A 173 8.95 22.85 5.85
CA ASP A 173 9.27 23.89 6.82
C ASP A 173 8.53 23.72 8.17
N ASN A 174 7.65 22.71 8.27
CA ASN A 174 6.90 22.47 9.49
C ASN A 174 7.85 22.02 10.63
N PRO A 175 7.83 22.70 11.78
CA PRO A 175 8.77 22.41 12.87
C PRO A 175 8.64 20.99 13.43
N ARG A 176 7.51 20.31 13.22
CA ARG A 176 7.25 18.95 13.69
C ARG A 176 8.02 17.88 12.91
N VAL A 177 8.35 18.14 11.65
CA VAL A 177 8.88 17.14 10.71
C VAL A 177 10.31 17.40 10.27
N LYS A 178 11.00 18.35 10.91
CA LYS A 178 12.37 18.75 10.55
C LYS A 178 13.37 17.57 10.43
N GLY A 179 13.16 16.50 11.20
CA GLY A 179 14.00 15.30 11.17
C GLY A 179 13.59 14.25 10.15
N ASP A 180 12.46 14.44 9.48
CA ASP A 180 11.83 13.45 8.60
C ASP A 180 11.94 13.83 7.11
N VAL A 181 12.18 15.11 6.81
CA VAL A 181 12.27 15.65 5.45
C VAL A 181 13.37 14.93 4.65
N GLY A 182 12.99 14.35 3.51
CA GLY A 182 13.90 13.65 2.60
C GLY A 182 14.51 12.35 3.13
N MET A 183 14.10 11.85 4.31
CA MET A 183 14.77 10.71 4.95
C MET A 183 14.31 9.36 4.40
N ALA A 184 12.98 9.17 4.25
CA ALA A 184 12.40 7.90 3.81
C ALA A 184 12.11 7.83 2.30
N GLY A 185 12.21 8.97 1.61
CA GLY A 185 11.87 9.13 0.21
C GLY A 185 11.97 10.60 -0.18
N VAL A 186 11.38 10.95 -1.32
CA VAL A 186 11.40 12.31 -1.83
C VAL A 186 10.45 13.21 -1.04
N ALA A 187 10.90 14.42 -0.71
CA ALA A 187 10.05 15.48 -0.17
C ALA A 187 9.25 16.14 -1.30
N VAL A 188 7.93 16.29 -1.12
CA VAL A 188 7.06 16.96 -2.09
C VAL A 188 6.13 17.90 -1.34
N ASP A 189 6.44 19.19 -1.40
CA ASP A 189 5.65 20.25 -0.78
C ASP A 189 4.66 20.87 -1.79
N SER A 190 5.04 20.86 -3.07
CA SER A 190 4.34 21.58 -4.13
C SER A 190 4.35 20.85 -5.47
N VAL A 191 3.53 21.36 -6.40
CA VAL A 191 3.54 20.87 -7.78
C VAL A 191 4.89 21.08 -8.46
N GLU A 192 5.69 22.06 -8.03
CA GLU A 192 7.01 22.31 -8.59
C GLU A 192 7.98 21.17 -8.28
N ASP A 193 7.87 20.55 -7.10
CA ASP A 193 8.66 19.36 -6.74
C ASP A 193 8.25 18.16 -7.59
N MET A 194 6.94 17.98 -7.81
CA MET A 194 6.43 16.92 -8.68
C MET A 194 6.85 17.11 -10.14
N LYS A 195 6.90 18.36 -10.62
CA LYS A 195 7.40 18.71 -11.96
C LYS A 195 8.90 18.42 -12.07
N ALA A 196 9.70 18.80 -11.08
CA ALA A 196 11.13 18.49 -11.06
C ALA A 196 11.37 16.97 -11.03
N LEU A 197 10.58 16.24 -10.25
CA LEU A 197 10.64 14.78 -10.15
C LEU A 197 10.42 14.10 -11.51
N PHE A 198 9.51 14.63 -12.34
CA PHE A 198 9.16 14.08 -13.65
C PHE A 198 9.71 14.88 -14.84
N ASP A 199 10.63 15.82 -14.62
CA ASP A 199 11.20 16.61 -15.70
C ASP A 199 11.88 15.71 -16.75
N GLY A 200 11.52 15.88 -18.02
CA GLY A 200 12.02 15.08 -19.14
C GLY A 200 11.60 13.60 -19.13
N ILE A 201 10.63 13.20 -18.30
CA ILE A 201 10.04 11.86 -18.30
C ILE A 201 8.67 11.92 -19.00
N PRO A 202 8.45 11.16 -20.08
CA PRO A 202 7.19 11.21 -20.84
C PRO A 202 6.07 10.47 -20.10
N LEU A 203 5.26 11.19 -19.33
CA LEU A 203 4.21 10.61 -18.48
C LEU A 203 3.09 9.92 -19.28
N GLU A 204 2.92 10.22 -20.57
CA GLU A 204 1.97 9.51 -21.44
C GLU A 204 2.43 8.09 -21.83
N LYS A 205 3.72 7.76 -21.60
CA LYS A 205 4.32 6.46 -21.97
C LYS A 205 4.75 5.63 -20.77
N ILE A 206 4.92 6.27 -19.62
CA ILE A 206 5.49 5.66 -18.42
C ILE A 206 4.41 5.50 -17.37
N SER A 207 4.23 4.26 -16.91
CA SER A 207 3.29 3.98 -15.83
C SER A 207 3.94 4.26 -14.47
N VAL A 208 3.35 5.15 -13.68
CA VAL A 208 3.89 5.61 -12.39
C VAL A 208 3.12 5.01 -11.21
N SER A 209 3.84 4.35 -10.31
CA SER A 209 3.29 3.83 -9.05
C SER A 209 3.67 4.76 -7.90
N MET A 210 2.70 5.28 -7.16
CA MET A 210 2.89 6.17 -6.01
C MET A 210 2.45 5.48 -4.72
N THR A 211 3.38 5.22 -3.80
CA THR A 211 3.04 4.67 -2.49
C THR A 211 2.63 5.81 -1.56
N MET A 212 1.39 6.27 -1.68
CA MET A 212 0.82 7.34 -0.89
C MET A 212 -0.58 6.97 -0.38
N ASN A 213 -0.90 7.38 0.86
CA ASN A 213 -2.16 7.08 1.54
C ASN A 213 -2.72 8.27 2.32
N GLY A 214 -2.01 8.78 3.34
CA GLY A 214 -2.47 9.90 4.17
C GLY A 214 -2.73 11.16 3.35
N ALA A 215 -1.68 11.72 2.76
CA ALA A 215 -1.75 12.90 1.89
C ALA A 215 -2.10 12.56 0.43
N VAL A 216 -2.96 11.56 0.20
CA VAL A 216 -3.29 11.08 -1.15
C VAL A 216 -3.86 12.16 -2.06
N ILE A 217 -4.71 13.05 -1.54
CA ILE A 217 -5.36 14.10 -2.31
C ILE A 217 -4.35 15.08 -2.91
N PRO A 218 -3.51 15.78 -2.12
CA PRO A 218 -2.56 16.74 -2.69
C PRO A 218 -1.54 16.04 -3.60
N VAL A 219 -1.03 14.86 -3.23
CA VAL A 219 -0.04 14.14 -4.05
C VAL A 219 -0.61 13.72 -5.40
N LEU A 220 -1.82 13.16 -5.43
CA LEU A 220 -2.47 12.79 -6.69
C LEU A 220 -2.78 14.03 -7.54
N ALA A 221 -3.24 15.12 -6.92
CA ALA A 221 -3.49 16.37 -7.62
C ALA A 221 -2.22 16.94 -8.26
N MET A 222 -1.11 16.95 -7.52
CA MET A 222 0.19 17.42 -8.03
C MET A 222 0.69 16.54 -9.19
N PHE A 223 0.51 15.22 -9.12
CA PHE A 223 0.84 14.32 -10.21
C PHE A 223 0.02 14.60 -11.48
N ILE A 224 -1.30 14.77 -11.33
CA ILE A 224 -2.19 15.11 -12.46
C ILE A 224 -1.76 16.44 -13.08
N VAL A 225 -1.53 17.47 -12.28
CA VAL A 225 -1.12 18.79 -12.79
C VAL A 225 0.25 18.74 -13.45
N ALA A 226 1.22 17.99 -12.91
CA ALA A 226 2.50 17.78 -13.56
C ALA A 226 2.34 17.13 -14.96
N GLY A 227 1.43 16.18 -15.10
CA GLY A 227 1.04 15.61 -16.40
C GLY A 227 0.39 16.63 -17.34
N GLU A 228 -0.58 17.41 -16.84
CA GLU A 228 -1.24 18.45 -17.63
C GLU A 228 -0.25 19.52 -18.13
N GLU A 229 0.72 19.92 -17.30
CA GLU A 229 1.77 20.88 -17.68
C GLU A 229 2.81 20.31 -18.66
N GLN A 230 2.94 18.98 -18.75
CA GLN A 230 3.64 18.31 -19.86
C GLN A 230 2.80 18.22 -21.15
N GLY A 231 1.54 18.66 -21.12
CA GLY A 231 0.60 18.52 -22.23
C GLY A 231 -0.08 17.15 -22.33
N VAL A 232 -0.04 16.35 -21.25
CA VAL A 232 -0.69 15.04 -21.17
C VAL A 232 -2.06 15.19 -20.54
N GLU A 233 -3.12 14.79 -21.25
CA GLU A 233 -4.46 14.73 -20.68
C GLU A 233 -4.53 13.67 -19.58
N ALA A 234 -5.30 13.94 -18.51
CA ALA A 234 -5.41 13.03 -17.36
C ALA A 234 -5.80 11.60 -17.75
N ALA A 235 -6.62 11.43 -18.80
CA ALA A 235 -7.03 10.12 -19.31
C ALA A 235 -5.88 9.28 -19.91
N HIS A 236 -4.74 9.90 -20.24
CA HIS A 236 -3.54 9.24 -20.76
C HIS A 236 -2.51 8.95 -19.66
N LEU A 237 -2.72 9.43 -18.43
CA LEU A 237 -1.87 9.06 -17.30
C LEU A 237 -2.17 7.62 -16.89
N SER A 238 -1.12 6.82 -16.79
CA SER A 238 -1.23 5.42 -16.35
C SER A 238 -0.43 5.19 -15.08
N GLY A 239 -0.95 4.38 -14.16
CA GLY A 239 -0.30 4.24 -12.88
C GLY A 239 -1.14 3.57 -11.81
N THR A 240 -0.63 3.67 -10.59
CA THR A 240 -1.30 3.22 -9.38
C THR A 240 -0.96 4.19 -8.27
N ILE A 241 -1.92 4.51 -7.43
CA ILE A 241 -1.68 5.13 -6.13
C ILE A 241 -2.15 4.15 -5.06
N GLN A 242 -1.37 3.95 -4.00
CA GLN A 242 -1.66 2.88 -3.03
C GLN A 242 -3.05 3.06 -2.39
N ASN A 243 -3.36 4.27 -1.90
CA ASN A 243 -4.70 4.70 -1.46
C ASN A 243 -5.46 3.68 -0.57
N ASP A 244 -4.74 2.97 0.29
CA ASP A 244 -5.29 2.00 1.23
C ASP A 244 -5.17 2.57 2.63
N ILE A 245 -6.19 3.28 3.10
CA ILE A 245 -6.12 3.91 4.42
C ILE A 245 -6.41 2.93 5.56
N LEU A 246 -7.12 1.82 5.32
CA LEU A 246 -7.47 0.89 6.38
C LEU A 246 -6.22 0.25 6.99
N LYS A 247 -5.26 -0.15 6.16
CA LYS A 247 -3.97 -0.67 6.65
C LYS A 247 -3.09 0.39 7.33
N GLU A 248 -3.32 1.68 7.08
CA GLU A 248 -2.64 2.74 7.83
C GLU A 248 -3.05 2.72 9.30
N PHE A 249 -4.34 2.55 9.59
CA PHE A 249 -4.84 2.44 10.97
C PHE A 249 -4.43 1.15 11.65
N MET A 250 -4.21 0.07 10.90
CA MET A 250 -3.83 -1.22 11.47
C MET A 250 -2.35 -1.31 11.82
N VAL A 251 -1.46 -0.84 10.92
CA VAL A 251 -0.03 -1.17 11.03
C VAL A 251 0.95 -0.08 10.57
N ARG A 252 0.56 0.85 9.69
CA ARG A 252 1.53 1.74 9.01
C ARG A 252 1.55 3.18 9.52
N ASN A 253 0.51 3.62 10.22
CA ASN A 253 0.48 4.87 11.00
C ASN A 253 0.80 6.17 10.23
N THR A 254 0.54 6.24 8.92
CA THR A 254 0.63 7.49 8.14
C THR A 254 -0.75 8.07 7.77
N TYR A 255 -1.77 7.75 8.56
CA TYR A 255 -3.09 8.35 8.43
C TYR A 255 -3.09 9.81 8.91
N ILE A 256 -3.92 10.66 8.29
CA ILE A 256 -4.08 12.07 8.68
C ILE A 256 -5.43 12.27 9.38
N TYR A 257 -6.49 11.77 8.78
CA TYR A 257 -7.87 11.97 9.25
C TYR A 257 -8.39 10.72 9.97
N PRO A 258 -9.48 10.82 10.75
CA PRO A 258 -10.19 9.65 11.27
C PRO A 258 -10.70 8.70 10.15
N PRO A 259 -11.12 7.47 10.46
CA PRO A 259 -11.50 6.48 9.45
C PRO A 259 -12.61 6.92 8.49
N GLU A 260 -13.73 7.48 8.99
CA GLU A 260 -14.87 7.88 8.15
C GLU A 260 -14.52 8.94 7.08
N PRO A 261 -13.93 10.11 7.43
CA PRO A 261 -13.53 11.09 6.41
C PRO A 261 -12.45 10.56 5.48
N SER A 262 -11.57 9.66 5.96
CA SER A 262 -10.57 9.01 5.10
C SER A 262 -11.22 8.09 4.06
N MET A 263 -12.24 7.32 4.44
CA MET A 263 -12.99 6.48 3.50
C MET A 263 -13.79 7.32 2.51
N ARG A 264 -14.31 8.49 2.93
CA ARG A 264 -14.93 9.45 2.00
C ARG A 264 -13.94 9.95 0.95
N ILE A 265 -12.72 10.31 1.36
CA ILE A 265 -11.65 10.72 0.45
C ILE A 265 -11.36 9.63 -0.59
N ILE A 266 -11.30 8.36 -0.17
CA ILE A 266 -11.14 7.23 -1.10
C ILE A 266 -12.32 7.16 -2.09
N GLY A 267 -13.55 7.32 -1.61
CA GLY A 267 -14.74 7.35 -2.46
C GLY A 267 -14.73 8.48 -3.49
N ASP A 268 -14.31 9.68 -3.08
CA ASP A 268 -14.15 10.83 -3.97
C ASP A 268 -13.07 10.58 -5.04
N ILE A 269 -11.97 9.88 -4.70
CA ILE A 269 -10.93 9.47 -5.66
C ILE A 269 -11.44 8.42 -6.65
N PHE A 270 -12.23 7.45 -6.21
CA PHE A 270 -12.84 6.47 -7.12
C PHE A 270 -13.87 7.10 -8.06
N SER A 271 -14.55 8.16 -7.62
CA SER A 271 -15.55 8.86 -8.43
C SER A 271 -14.94 9.76 -9.50
N PHE A 272 -13.70 10.21 -9.30
CA PHE A 272 -12.98 11.07 -10.25
C PHE A 272 -12.40 10.26 -11.40
#